data_AF-A0A1Y4W0Y4-F1
#
_entry.id   AF-A0A1Y4W0Y4-F1
#
_cell.length_a   1.000
_cell.length_b   1.000
_cell.length_c   1.000
_cell.angle_alpha   90.00
_cell.angle_beta   90.00
_cell.angle_gamma   90.00
#
_symmetry.space_group_name_H-M   'P 1'
#
loop_
_entity.id
_entity.type
_entity.pdbx_description
1 polymer ?
#
loop_
_entity_poly.entity_id
_entity_poly.type
_entity_poly.pdbx_seq_one_letter_code
_entity_poly.pdbx_strand_id
1 'polypeptide(L)'
;MKQQELYLYYSTQRPVDLGTYPKEPDNPLVGFLNYDDRISVEHGAYRAWGEVTYRAPLTPDQLIQYELQPSRDNLDVRETMKEQAQAVGQWEERNHIPFDRRLTQCIRIGVYTCKTRVTPAQLAERHRIAVDLPLVPRFRPKIKKPQQIEER
;
A
#
# COMPACT_ATOMS: atom_id res chain seq x y z
N MET A 1 -32.41 -2.55 1.47
CA MET A 1 -31.77 -1.23 1.30
C MET A 1 -30.39 -1.48 0.72
N LYS A 2 -30.04 -0.91 -0.43
CA LYS A 2 -28.67 -1.00 -0.95
C LYS A 2 -27.79 -0.15 -0.04
N GLN A 3 -26.91 -0.76 0.76
CA GLN A 3 -25.82 -0.02 1.39
C GLN A 3 -25.02 0.58 0.24
N GLN A 4 -25.03 1.91 0.14
CA GLN A 4 -24.14 2.60 -0.79
C GLN A 4 -22.73 2.45 -0.27
N GLU A 5 -21.84 1.88 -1.09
CA GLU A 5 -20.42 1.76 -0.74
C GLU A 5 -19.84 3.17 -0.67
N LEU A 6 -19.28 3.53 0.49
CA LEU A 6 -18.66 4.82 0.73
C LEU A 6 -17.16 4.68 0.61
N TYR A 7 -16.51 5.74 0.13
CA TYR A 7 -15.07 5.79 -0.07
C TYR A 7 -14.43 6.57 1.08
N LEU A 8 -13.58 5.89 1.84
CA LEU A 8 -12.89 6.42 3.00
C LEU A 8 -11.46 6.82 2.65
N TYR A 9 -11.04 7.99 3.13
CA TYR A 9 -9.67 8.47 2.98
C TYR A 9 -9.16 9.04 4.30
N TYR A 10 -7.88 8.85 4.56
CA TYR A 10 -7.22 9.30 5.77
C TYR A 10 -6.39 10.54 5.52
N SER A 11 -6.59 11.56 6.35
CA SER A 11 -5.72 12.75 6.36
C SER A 11 -4.49 12.44 7.21
N THR A 12 -3.34 12.29 6.56
CA THR A 12 -2.12 11.81 7.25
C THR A 12 -1.20 12.92 7.73
N GLN A 13 -1.29 14.09 7.11
CA GLN A 13 -0.33 15.19 7.32
C GLN A 13 -0.83 16.24 8.31
N ARG A 14 -2.14 16.48 8.35
CA ARG A 14 -2.80 17.50 9.18
C ARG A 14 -4.24 17.10 9.51
N PRO A 15 -4.87 17.68 10.55
CA PRO A 15 -6.30 17.56 10.79
C PRO A 15 -7.13 18.01 9.58
N VAL A 16 -8.33 17.46 9.47
CA VAL A 16 -9.32 17.84 8.45
C VAL A 16 -9.92 19.19 8.81
N ASP A 17 -9.81 20.17 7.92
CA ASP A 17 -10.39 21.50 8.06
C ASP A 17 -10.82 22.03 6.68
N LEU A 18 -11.45 23.20 6.65
CA LEU A 18 -11.80 23.90 5.43
C LEU A 18 -10.58 24.07 4.52
N GLY A 19 -10.68 23.54 3.31
CA GLY A 19 -9.61 23.61 2.30
C GLY A 19 -8.59 22.47 2.39
N THR A 20 -8.73 21.54 3.33
CA THR A 20 -7.87 20.34 3.40
C THR A 20 -8.50 19.11 2.74
N TYR A 21 -9.60 19.28 2.01
CA TYR A 21 -10.30 18.22 1.29
C TYR A 21 -10.96 18.77 0.02
N PRO A 22 -11.10 17.95 -1.04
CA PRO A 22 -11.73 18.37 -2.28
C PRO A 22 -13.24 18.63 -2.09
N LYS A 23 -13.71 19.71 -2.71
CA LYS A 23 -15.12 20.12 -2.72
C LYS A 23 -15.61 20.23 -4.15
N GLU A 24 -15.88 19.09 -4.76
CA GLU A 24 -16.48 19.04 -6.09
C GLU A 24 -18.02 19.05 -5.98
N PRO A 25 -18.74 19.81 -6.83
CA PRO A 25 -20.21 19.81 -6.84
C PRO A 25 -20.80 18.41 -7.12
N ASP A 26 -20.13 17.65 -7.98
CA ASP A 26 -20.58 16.32 -8.43
C ASP A 26 -20.20 15.19 -7.46
N ASN A 27 -19.22 15.42 -6.59
CA ASN A 27 -18.81 14.47 -5.54
C ASN A 27 -18.63 15.22 -4.21
N PRO A 28 -19.72 15.68 -3.58
CA PRO A 28 -19.64 16.41 -2.34
C PRO A 28 -19.15 15.51 -1.20
N LEU A 29 -18.44 16.11 -0.26
CA LEU A 29 -18.04 15.45 0.99
C LEU A 29 -19.29 14.91 1.70
N VAL A 30 -19.28 13.62 2.05
CA VAL A 30 -20.36 12.98 2.82
C VAL A 30 -20.20 13.26 4.30
N GLY A 31 -18.97 13.18 4.80
CA GLY A 31 -18.64 13.41 6.19
C GLY A 31 -17.14 13.39 6.44
N PHE A 32 -16.74 13.90 7.58
CA PHE A 32 -15.37 13.83 8.05
C PHE A 32 -15.34 13.64 9.57
N LEU A 33 -14.23 13.09 10.06
CA LEU A 33 -13.95 12.90 11.47
C LEU A 33 -12.53 13.38 11.74
N ASN A 34 -12.34 14.23 12.74
CA ASN A 34 -11.02 14.51 13.31
C ASN A 34 -10.81 13.68 14.56
N TYR A 35 -9.58 13.20 14.72
CA TYR A 35 -9.11 12.61 15.96
C TYR A 35 -8.46 13.69 16.84
N ASP A 36 -8.42 13.44 18.15
CA ASP A 36 -7.73 14.35 19.08
C ASP A 36 -6.21 14.38 18.84
N ASP A 37 -5.65 13.23 18.44
CA ASP A 37 -4.22 13.03 18.18
C ASP A 37 -3.99 12.28 16.87
N ARG A 38 -2.73 12.27 16.39
CA ARG A 38 -2.33 11.45 15.24
C ARG A 38 -2.22 9.97 15.61
N ILE A 39 -3.33 9.24 15.46
CA ILE A 39 -3.46 7.83 15.81
C ILE A 39 -3.11 6.88 14.66
N SER A 40 -2.89 5.61 15.00
CA SER A 40 -2.68 4.54 14.01
C SER A 40 -4.02 4.02 13.49
N VAL A 41 -4.17 3.93 12.17
CA VAL A 41 -5.38 3.44 11.48
C VAL A 41 -5.03 2.28 10.55
N GLU A 42 -6.04 1.57 10.06
CA GLU A 42 -5.89 0.42 9.16
C GLU A 42 -4.90 -0.65 9.64
N HIS A 43 -5.02 -1.07 10.90
CA HIS A 43 -4.11 -2.05 11.53
C HIS A 43 -2.64 -1.57 11.61
N GLY A 44 -2.44 -0.24 11.68
CA GLY A 44 -1.13 0.39 11.77
C GLY A 44 -0.46 0.65 10.42
N ALA A 45 -1.22 0.55 9.32
CA ALA A 45 -0.71 0.85 7.99
C ALA A 45 -0.48 2.36 7.79
N TYR A 46 -1.30 3.19 8.44
CA TYR A 46 -1.18 4.65 8.41
C TYR A 46 -1.21 5.26 9.81
N ARG A 47 -0.70 6.49 9.91
CA ARG A 47 -0.96 7.39 11.03
C ARG A 47 -1.69 8.63 10.54
N ALA A 48 -2.90 8.83 11.01
CA ALA A 48 -3.82 9.84 10.50
C ALA A 48 -4.31 10.77 11.61
N TRP A 49 -4.68 11.98 11.23
CA TRP A 49 -5.34 12.98 12.07
C TRP A 49 -6.87 12.95 11.93
N GLY A 50 -7.37 12.29 10.89
CA GLY A 50 -8.79 12.20 10.63
C GLY A 50 -9.11 11.42 9.37
N GLU A 51 -10.40 11.36 9.10
CA GLU A 51 -11.04 10.63 8.00
C GLU A 51 -11.93 11.57 7.20
N VAL A 52 -12.00 11.36 5.89
CA VAL A 52 -12.97 11.99 4.99
C VAL A 52 -13.67 10.92 4.17
N THR A 53 -14.97 11.11 3.94
CA THR A 53 -15.82 10.12 3.28
C THR A 53 -16.53 10.71 2.06
N TYR A 54 -16.56 9.98 0.95
CA TYR A 54 -17.19 10.37 -0.31
C TYR A 54 -18.11 9.27 -0.86
N ARG A 55 -19.00 9.63 -1.81
CA ARG A 55 -19.89 8.67 -2.51
C ARG A 55 -19.26 8.08 -3.76
N ALA A 56 -18.28 8.77 -4.33
CA ALA A 56 -17.50 8.33 -5.48
C ALA A 56 -16.00 8.46 -5.16
N PRO A 57 -15.14 7.66 -5.83
CA PRO A 57 -13.71 7.71 -5.57
C PRO A 57 -13.13 9.07 -5.97
N LEU A 58 -12.16 9.55 -5.19
CA LEU A 58 -11.35 10.72 -5.52
C LEU A 58 -10.34 10.39 -6.62
N THR A 59 -10.00 11.38 -7.44
CA THR A 59 -8.98 11.22 -8.49
C THR A 59 -7.57 11.16 -7.88
N PRO A 60 -6.60 10.53 -8.56
CA PRO A 60 -5.21 10.52 -8.09
C PRO A 60 -4.64 11.91 -7.81
N ASP A 61 -4.96 12.91 -8.64
CA ASP A 61 -4.52 14.29 -8.46
C ASP A 61 -5.09 14.91 -7.20
N GLN A 62 -6.37 14.65 -6.87
CA GLN A 62 -6.99 15.08 -5.63
C GLN A 62 -6.30 14.43 -4.42
N LEU A 63 -5.98 13.14 -4.49
CA LEU A 63 -5.28 12.46 -3.40
C LEU A 63 -3.91 13.07 -3.14
N ILE A 64 -3.16 13.41 -4.20
CA ILE A 64 -1.86 14.06 -4.08
C ILE A 64 -2.00 15.48 -3.54
N GLN A 65 -2.88 16.29 -4.13
CA GLN A 65 -3.08 17.69 -3.78
C GLN A 65 -3.51 17.88 -2.33
N TYR A 66 -4.40 17.01 -1.84
CA TYR A 66 -4.90 17.07 -0.48
C TYR A 66 -4.15 16.13 0.48
N GLU A 67 -3.09 15.46 0.01
CA GLU A 67 -2.26 14.53 0.79
C GLU A 67 -3.07 13.43 1.50
N LEU A 68 -4.14 12.97 0.84
CA LEU A 68 -5.06 11.96 1.34
C LEU A 68 -4.56 10.56 1.00
N GLN A 69 -4.68 9.64 1.96
CA GLN A 69 -4.38 8.23 1.73
C GLN A 69 -5.68 7.43 1.63
N PRO A 70 -5.90 6.67 0.55
CA PRO A 70 -7.13 5.92 0.39
C PRO A 70 -7.17 4.71 1.32
N SER A 71 -8.36 4.40 1.83
CA SER A 71 -8.56 3.16 2.57
C SER A 71 -8.44 1.96 1.64
N ARG A 72 -7.84 0.86 2.14
CA ARG A 72 -7.74 -0.40 1.39
C ARG A 72 -9.07 -1.06 1.11
N ASP A 73 -10.11 -0.71 1.89
CA ASP A 73 -11.43 -1.29 1.77
C ASP A 73 -12.29 -0.60 0.70
N ASN A 74 -11.84 0.55 0.19
CA ASN A 74 -12.44 1.20 -0.97
C ASN A 74 -12.41 0.24 -2.18
N LEU A 75 -13.52 0.15 -2.91
CA LEU A 75 -13.69 -0.85 -3.97
C LEU A 75 -12.58 -0.80 -5.03
N ASP A 76 -12.27 0.39 -5.53
CA ASP A 76 -11.24 0.64 -6.54
C ASP A 76 -9.84 0.25 -6.03
N VAL A 77 -9.56 0.56 -4.78
CA VAL A 77 -8.28 0.22 -4.13
C VAL A 77 -8.18 -1.27 -3.90
N ARG A 78 -9.25 -1.92 -3.44
CA ARG A 78 -9.31 -3.35 -3.18
C ARG A 78 -9.06 -4.16 -4.44
N GLU A 79 -9.70 -3.80 -5.56
CA GLU A 79 -9.48 -4.47 -6.83
C GLU A 79 -8.04 -4.25 -7.34
N THR A 80 -7.55 -3.00 -7.30
CA THR A 80 -6.16 -2.67 -7.68
C THR A 80 -5.15 -3.45 -6.84
N MET A 81 -5.34 -3.51 -5.52
CA MET A 81 -4.46 -4.24 -4.62
C MET A 81 -4.50 -5.74 -4.88
N LYS A 82 -5.67 -6.30 -5.21
CA LYS A 82 -5.81 -7.71 -5.52
C LYS A 82 -5.03 -8.08 -6.79
N GLU A 83 -5.14 -7.28 -7.84
CA GLU A 83 -4.37 -7.46 -9.08
C GLU A 83 -2.86 -7.35 -8.83
N GLN A 84 -2.43 -6.29 -8.15
CA GLN A 84 -1.02 -6.09 -7.81
C GLN A 84 -0.48 -7.21 -6.92
N ALA A 85 -1.28 -7.71 -5.95
CA ALA A 85 -0.88 -8.81 -5.09
C ALA A 85 -0.63 -10.10 -5.88
N GLN A 86 -1.40 -10.38 -6.94
CA GLN A 86 -1.12 -11.54 -7.80
C GLN A 86 0.22 -11.41 -8.50
N ALA A 87 0.46 -10.28 -9.16
CA ALA A 87 1.69 -10.04 -9.90
C ALA A 87 2.91 -10.02 -8.97
N VAL A 88 2.82 -9.30 -7.84
CA VAL A 88 3.88 -9.22 -6.83
C VAL A 88 4.13 -10.59 -6.20
N GLY A 89 3.10 -11.36 -5.87
CA GLY A 89 3.28 -12.65 -5.22
C GLY A 89 3.97 -13.69 -6.10
N GLN A 90 3.59 -13.74 -7.38
CA GLN A 90 4.30 -14.56 -8.38
C GLN A 90 5.75 -14.13 -8.55
N TRP A 91 6.00 -12.82 -8.59
CA TRP A 91 7.36 -12.27 -8.68
C TRP A 91 8.18 -12.58 -7.41
N GLU A 92 7.59 -12.46 -6.22
CA GLU A 92 8.24 -12.75 -4.94
C GLU A 92 8.60 -14.24 -4.83
N GLU A 93 7.73 -15.12 -5.31
CA GLU A 93 7.99 -16.56 -5.39
C GLU A 93 9.12 -16.88 -6.38
N ARG A 94 9.02 -16.37 -7.62
CA ARG A 94 10.03 -16.57 -8.68
C ARG A 94 11.43 -16.10 -8.24
N ASN A 95 11.49 -14.99 -7.51
CA ASN A 95 12.75 -14.43 -7.04
C ASN A 95 13.22 -14.98 -5.69
N HIS A 96 12.48 -15.94 -5.11
CA HIS A 96 12.75 -16.52 -3.79
C HIS A 96 12.93 -15.45 -2.71
N ILE A 97 12.10 -14.40 -2.74
CA ILE A 97 12.14 -13.34 -1.74
C ILE A 97 11.87 -13.95 -0.36
N PRO A 98 12.72 -13.71 0.66
CA PRO A 98 12.50 -14.19 2.02
C PRO A 98 11.14 -13.78 2.60
N PHE A 99 10.52 -14.66 3.39
CA PHE A 99 9.15 -14.49 3.89
C PHE A 99 8.93 -13.18 4.68
N ASP A 100 9.94 -12.75 5.45
CA ASP A 100 9.99 -11.51 6.21
C ASP A 100 9.94 -10.26 5.33
N ARG A 101 10.41 -10.36 4.08
CA ARG A 101 10.43 -9.26 3.10
C ARG A 101 9.28 -9.30 2.09
N ARG A 102 8.47 -10.37 2.12
CA ARG A 102 7.30 -10.50 1.24
C ARG A 102 6.17 -9.60 1.70
N LEU A 103 5.56 -8.90 0.76
CA LEU A 103 4.34 -8.13 0.97
C LEU A 103 3.09 -9.00 0.77
N THR A 104 3.21 -10.10 0.04
CA THR A 104 2.11 -11.00 -0.25
C THR A 104 2.16 -12.28 0.59
N GLN A 105 1.01 -12.91 0.74
CA GLN A 105 0.84 -14.24 1.29
C GLN A 105 0.09 -15.11 0.29
N CYS A 106 0.56 -16.34 0.12
CA CYS A 106 -0.10 -17.35 -0.69
C CYS A 106 -1.18 -18.02 0.17
N ILE A 107 -2.46 -17.88 -0.21
CA ILE A 107 -3.58 -18.54 0.49
C ILE A 107 -3.83 -19.93 -0.11
N ARG A 108 -3.69 -20.05 -1.43
CA ARG A 108 -3.80 -21.29 -2.20
C ARG A 108 -2.76 -21.27 -3.31
N ILE A 109 -2.42 -22.44 -3.85
CA ILE A 109 -1.46 -22.56 -4.96
C ILE A 109 -1.80 -21.54 -6.07
N GLY A 110 -0.87 -20.63 -6.35
CA GLY A 110 -1.03 -19.59 -7.38
C GLY A 110 -1.97 -18.45 -7.03
N VAL A 111 -2.49 -18.36 -5.80
CA VAL A 111 -3.41 -17.30 -5.35
C VAL A 111 -2.77 -16.51 -4.21
N TYR A 112 -2.45 -15.26 -4.53
CA TYR A 112 -1.77 -14.34 -3.62
C TYR A 112 -2.69 -13.23 -3.09
N THR A 113 -2.51 -12.86 -1.83
CA THR A 113 -3.18 -11.69 -1.24
C THR A 113 -2.17 -10.82 -0.52
N CYS A 114 -2.43 -9.52 -0.39
CA CYS A 114 -1.60 -8.64 0.42
C CYS A 114 -1.71 -8.99 1.91
N LYS A 115 -0.63 -8.83 2.67
CA LYS A 115 -0.65 -8.94 4.13
C LYS A 115 -1.43 -7.78 4.76
N THR A 116 -2.01 -7.99 5.95
CA THR A 116 -2.89 -7.03 6.65
C THR A 116 -2.26 -5.65 6.89
N ARG A 117 -0.94 -5.55 7.08
CA ARG A 117 -0.25 -4.28 7.36
C ARG A 117 0.26 -3.55 6.11
N VAL A 118 0.10 -4.14 4.92
CA VAL A 118 0.65 -3.58 3.68
C VAL A 118 -0.25 -2.49 3.15
N THR A 119 0.28 -1.29 2.96
CA THR A 119 -0.47 -0.19 2.37
C THR A 119 -0.62 -0.39 0.85
N PRO A 120 -1.71 0.14 0.24
CA PRO A 120 -1.83 0.25 -1.22
C PRO A 120 -0.56 0.79 -1.89
N ALA A 121 0.03 1.86 -1.34
CA ALA A 121 1.24 2.48 -1.88
C ALA A 121 2.48 1.55 -1.83
N GLN A 122 2.68 0.83 -0.72
CA GLN A 122 3.78 -0.13 -0.59
C GLN A 122 3.66 -1.28 -1.61
N LEU A 123 2.45 -1.77 -1.82
CA LEU A 123 2.19 -2.84 -2.78
C LEU A 123 2.39 -2.34 -4.22
N ALA A 124 1.89 -1.16 -4.55
CA ALA A 124 2.05 -0.53 -5.86
C ALA A 124 3.52 -0.29 -6.20
N GLU A 125 4.33 0.14 -5.23
CA GLU A 125 5.77 0.33 -5.44
C GLU A 125 6.48 -1.00 -5.70
N ARG A 126 6.16 -2.04 -4.94
CA ARG A 126 6.72 -3.38 -5.20
C ARG A 126 6.26 -3.93 -6.55
N HIS A 127 5.03 -3.64 -6.96
CA HIS A 127 4.50 -4.01 -8.27
C HIS A 127 5.30 -3.35 -9.39
N ARG A 128 5.64 -2.06 -9.29
CA ARG A 128 6.52 -1.38 -10.25
C ARG A 128 7.86 -2.07 -10.37
N ILE A 129 8.52 -2.35 -9.24
CA ILE A 129 9.79 -3.10 -9.21
C ILE A 129 9.65 -4.48 -9.88
N ALA A 130 8.53 -5.16 -9.65
CA ALA A 130 8.28 -6.48 -10.24
C ALA A 130 8.15 -6.42 -11.78
N VAL A 131 7.56 -5.35 -12.29
CA VAL A 131 7.44 -5.09 -13.73
C VAL A 131 8.79 -4.70 -14.33
N ASP A 132 9.50 -3.76 -13.70
CA ASP A 132 10.76 -3.21 -14.19
C ASP A 132 11.92 -4.22 -14.08
N LEU A 133 11.93 -5.06 -13.05
CA LEU A 133 12.96 -6.06 -12.78
C LEU A 133 12.33 -7.44 -12.56
N PRO A 134 11.96 -8.18 -13.63
CA PRO A 134 11.31 -9.49 -13.51
C PRO A 134 12.14 -10.54 -12.77
N LEU A 135 13.46 -10.43 -12.81
CA LEU A 135 14.42 -11.29 -12.12
C LEU A 135 15.42 -10.45 -11.33
N VAL A 136 15.46 -10.67 -10.01
CA VAL A 136 16.39 -10.04 -9.08
C VAL A 136 17.69 -10.83 -9.10
N PRO A 137 18.83 -10.22 -9.50
CA PRO A 137 20.12 -10.88 -9.45
C PRO A 137 20.44 -11.29 -8.01
N ARG A 138 20.74 -12.56 -7.78
CA ARG A 138 21.25 -13.01 -6.48
C ARG A 138 22.65 -12.43 -6.29
N PHE A 139 22.79 -11.46 -5.39
CA PHE A 139 24.11 -11.01 -4.96
C PHE A 139 24.77 -12.18 -4.20
N ARG A 140 25.71 -12.88 -4.86
CA ARG A 140 26.63 -13.78 -4.16
C ARG A 140 27.78 -12.92 -3.65
N PRO A 141 27.91 -12.67 -2.33
CA PRO A 141 29.15 -12.12 -1.81
C PRO A 141 30.29 -13.06 -2.21
N LYS A 142 31.31 -12.53 -2.89
CA LYS A 142 32.54 -13.30 -3.16
C LYS A 142 33.16 -13.62 -1.80
N ILE A 143 33.01 -14.86 -1.33
CA ILE A 143 33.78 -15.37 -0.21
C ILE A 143 35.23 -15.35 -0.66
N LYS A 144 36.01 -14.37 -0.19
CA LYS A 144 37.47 -14.42 -0.33
C LYS A 144 37.93 -15.64 0.47
N LYS A 145 38.47 -16.65 -0.21
CA LYS A 145 39.14 -17.78 0.46
C LYS A 145 40.22 -17.18 1.38
N PRO A 146 40.32 -17.59 2.65
CA PRO A 146 41.45 -17.20 3.48
C PRO A 146 42.73 -17.69 2.80
N GLN A 147 43.63 -16.76 2.49
CA GLN A 147 44.97 -17.10 2.03
C GLN A 147 45.62 -17.86 3.18
N GLN A 148 46.03 -19.11 2.92
CA GLN A 148 46.86 -19.82 3.88
C GLN A 148 48.14 -19.02 4.04
N ILE A 149 48.38 -18.55 5.25
CA ILE A 149 49.68 -18.04 5.68
C ILE A 149 50.55 -19.30 5.75
N GLU A 150 51.36 -19.51 4.72
CA GLU A 150 52.38 -20.54 4.72
C GLU A 150 53.56 -19.98 5.53
N GLU A 151 53.72 -20.49 6.75
CA GLU A 151 54.93 -20.29 7.55
C GLU A 151 56.11 -20.93 6.80
N ARG A 152 57.04 -20.09 6.31
CA ARG A 152 58.49 -20.36 6.38
C ARG A 152 59.36 -19.18 5.99
#